data_AF-A0A845HV61-F1
#
_entry.id   AF-A0A845HV61-F1
#
_cell.length_a   1.000
_cell.length_b   1.000
_cell.length_c   1.000
_cell.angle_alpha   90.00
_cell.angle_beta   90.00
_cell.angle_gamma   90.00
#
_symmetry.space_group_name_H-M   'P 1'
#
loop_
_entity.id
_entity.type
_entity.pdbx_description
1 polymer ?
#
loop_
_entity_poly.entity_id
_entity_poly.type
_entity_poly.pdbx_seq_one_letter_code
_entity_poly.pdbx_strand_id
1 'polypeptide(L)'
;MTIHLTLRKLVAALLLGGALAASLHFVYASQERPAPAAPAPAPSGLVRFDAGAPQLSALKISVAALAPLPVSEPVNGRLAYDDNLTARISSPIAGRVTALHGELGEPVRAGAVLAAIDAPDLGTAQADWAKARAD
;
A
#
# COMPACT_ATOMS: atom_id res chain seq x y z
N MET A 1 -14.43 40.68 -100.26
CA MET A 1 -13.49 41.33 -99.32
C MET A 1 -13.95 41.11 -97.88
N THR A 2 -14.06 39.85 -97.43
CA THR A 2 -14.70 39.48 -96.14
C THR A 2 -13.97 38.37 -95.37
N ILE A 3 -12.94 37.74 -95.97
CA ILE A 3 -12.24 36.57 -95.40
C ILE A 3 -11.06 36.96 -94.48
N HIS A 4 -10.42 38.11 -94.69
CA HIS A 4 -9.31 38.57 -93.84
C HIS A 4 -9.75 39.06 -92.44
N LEU A 5 -11.02 39.41 -92.26
CA LEU A 5 -11.53 39.97 -91.00
C LEU A 5 -11.93 38.90 -89.98
N THR A 6 -12.38 37.73 -90.45
CA THR A 6 -12.71 36.58 -89.59
C THR A 6 -11.46 35.88 -89.07
N LEU A 7 -10.41 35.76 -89.89
CA LEU A 7 -9.15 35.14 -89.49
C LEU A 7 -8.43 35.92 -88.38
N ARG A 8 -8.42 37.27 -88.43
CA ARG A 8 -7.82 38.11 -87.38
C ARG A 8 -8.56 38.01 -86.05
N LYS A 9 -9.90 37.88 -86.07
CA LYS A 9 -10.71 37.69 -84.86
C LYS A 9 -10.48 36.32 -84.20
N LEU A 10 -10.28 35.28 -85.02
CA LEU A 10 -9.99 33.92 -84.54
C LEU A 10 -8.60 33.82 -83.88
N VAL A 11 -7.58 34.47 -84.48
CA VAL A 11 -6.24 34.56 -83.88
C VAL A 11 -6.25 35.37 -82.57
N ALA A 12 -7.01 36.48 -82.53
CA ALA A 12 -7.13 37.28 -81.31
C ALA A 12 -7.82 36.51 -80.16
N ALA A 13 -8.87 35.72 -80.45
CA ALA A 13 -9.55 34.90 -79.45
C ALA A 13 -8.64 33.78 -78.90
N LEU A 14 -7.81 33.17 -79.75
CA LEU A 14 -6.86 32.13 -79.35
C LEU A 14 -5.73 32.69 -78.48
N LEU A 15 -5.22 33.89 -78.81
CA LEU A 15 -4.23 34.59 -77.98
C LEU A 15 -4.80 35.01 -76.62
N LEU A 16 -6.06 35.50 -76.59
CA LEU A 16 -6.72 35.88 -75.34
C LEU A 16 -6.99 34.65 -74.45
N GLY A 17 -7.42 33.54 -75.05
CA GLY A 17 -7.65 32.28 -74.35
C GLY A 17 -6.35 31.69 -73.78
N GLY A 18 -5.27 31.74 -74.56
CA GLY A 18 -3.94 31.29 -74.12
C GLY A 18 -3.39 32.13 -72.95
N ALA A 19 -3.55 33.46 -73.02
CA ALA A 19 -3.13 34.36 -71.94
C ALA A 19 -3.92 34.13 -70.65
N LEU A 20 -5.24 33.86 -70.76
CA LEU A 20 -6.09 33.57 -69.60
C LEU A 20 -5.76 32.22 -68.97
N ALA A 21 -5.48 31.20 -69.77
CA ALA A 21 -5.07 29.90 -69.27
C ALA A 21 -3.70 29.96 -68.57
N ALA A 22 -2.75 30.72 -69.14
CA ALA A 22 -1.44 30.91 -68.54
C ALA A 22 -1.51 31.69 -67.22
N SER A 23 -2.37 32.72 -67.12
CA SER A 23 -2.54 33.49 -65.88
C SER A 23 -3.19 32.66 -64.77
N LEU A 24 -4.20 31.85 -65.11
CA LEU A 24 -4.82 30.92 -64.16
C LEU A 24 -3.84 29.86 -63.66
N HIS A 25 -3.01 29.32 -64.56
CA HIS A 25 -2.00 28.34 -64.17
C HIS A 25 -0.91 28.96 -63.29
N PHE A 26 -0.48 30.19 -63.59
CA PHE A 26 0.47 30.92 -62.77
C PHE A 26 -0.09 31.17 -61.36
N VAL A 27 -1.32 31.65 -61.22
CA VAL A 27 -1.97 31.87 -59.91
C VAL A 27 -2.10 30.57 -59.12
N TYR A 28 -2.40 29.45 -59.78
CA TYR A 28 -2.48 28.14 -59.12
C TYR A 28 -1.10 27.62 -58.69
N ALA A 29 -0.06 27.84 -59.48
CA ALA A 29 1.30 27.46 -59.16
C ALA A 29 1.95 28.39 -58.12
N SER A 30 1.54 29.66 -58.05
CA SER A 30 2.00 30.65 -57.08
C SER A 30 1.28 30.59 -55.74
N GLN A 31 0.28 29.70 -55.58
CA GLN A 31 -0.27 29.37 -54.27
C GLN A 31 0.78 28.55 -53.51
N GLU A 32 1.65 29.25 -52.78
CA GLU A 32 2.56 28.64 -51.81
C GLU A 32 1.73 27.80 -50.84
N ARG A 33 1.90 26.48 -50.95
CA ARG A 33 1.31 25.51 -50.03
C ARG A 33 1.75 25.92 -48.62
N PRO A 34 0.83 26.19 -47.67
CA PRO A 34 1.21 26.56 -46.33
C PRO A 34 2.19 25.51 -45.82
N ALA A 35 3.42 25.91 -45.51
CA ALA A 35 4.40 25.03 -44.92
C ALA A 35 3.76 24.40 -43.67
N PRO A 36 3.91 23.09 -43.43
CA PRO A 36 3.47 22.50 -42.18
C PRO A 36 4.05 23.33 -41.04
N ALA A 37 3.18 23.90 -40.20
CA ALA A 37 3.61 24.71 -39.08
C ALA A 37 4.60 23.87 -38.25
N ALA A 38 5.79 24.42 -38.01
CA ALA A 38 6.78 23.77 -37.16
C ALA A 38 6.12 23.46 -35.80
N PRO A 39 6.33 22.25 -35.25
CA PRO A 39 5.73 21.89 -33.97
C PRO A 39 6.16 22.91 -32.91
N ALA A 40 5.18 23.49 -32.22
CA ALA A 40 5.43 24.43 -31.13
C ALA A 40 6.37 23.80 -30.09
N PRO A 41 7.30 24.57 -29.50
CA PRO A 41 8.19 24.06 -28.47
C PRO A 41 7.36 23.45 -27.34
N ALA A 42 7.73 22.24 -26.92
CA ALA A 42 6.99 21.51 -25.91
C ALA A 42 6.96 22.33 -24.60
N PRO A 43 5.79 22.49 -23.96
CA PRO A 43 5.70 23.15 -22.66
C PRO A 43 6.61 22.45 -21.64
N SER A 44 7.38 23.24 -20.88
CA SER A 44 8.26 22.72 -19.84
C SER A 44 7.45 21.96 -18.78
N GLY A 45 7.95 20.79 -18.38
CA GLY A 45 7.28 19.90 -17.42
C GLY A 45 6.32 18.86 -18.02
N LEU A 46 6.16 18.82 -19.35
CA LEU A 46 5.35 17.80 -20.02
C LEU A 46 6.20 16.88 -20.89
N VAL A 47 6.09 15.57 -20.63
CA VAL A 47 6.64 14.52 -21.50
C VAL A 47 5.53 14.03 -22.41
N ARG A 48 5.75 14.12 -23.72
CA ARG A 48 4.80 13.65 -24.75
C ARG A 48 5.36 12.38 -25.39
N PHE A 49 4.49 11.39 -25.55
CA PHE A 49 4.77 10.20 -26.34
C PHE A 49 3.92 10.23 -27.61
N ASP A 50 4.50 9.78 -28.72
CA ASP A 50 3.77 9.61 -29.97
C ASP A 50 2.76 8.47 -29.86
N ALA A 51 1.70 8.54 -30.66
CA ALA A 51 0.71 7.47 -30.72
C ALA A 51 1.37 6.15 -31.15
N GLY A 52 1.19 5.09 -30.36
CA GLY A 52 1.81 3.79 -30.61
C GLY A 52 3.29 3.69 -30.23
N ALA A 53 3.85 4.69 -29.56
CA ALA A 53 5.22 4.63 -29.05
C ALA A 53 5.39 3.40 -28.13
N PRO A 54 6.44 2.56 -28.31
CA PRO A 54 6.61 1.33 -27.55
C PRO A 54 6.67 1.57 -26.03
N GLN A 55 7.12 2.75 -25.61
CA GLN A 55 7.15 3.20 -24.22
C GLN A 55 5.76 3.13 -23.55
N LEU A 56 4.67 3.41 -24.28
CA LEU A 56 3.31 3.37 -23.73
C LEU A 56 2.93 1.97 -23.21
N SER A 57 3.49 0.91 -23.80
CA SER A 57 3.23 -0.46 -23.35
C SER A 57 3.86 -0.81 -22.00
N ALA A 58 4.88 -0.05 -21.59
CA ALA A 58 5.55 -0.22 -20.30
C ALA A 58 4.89 0.61 -19.17
N LEU A 59 3.97 1.53 -19.49
CA LEU A 59 3.31 2.37 -18.49
C LEU A 59 2.15 1.61 -17.82
N LYS A 60 2.28 1.37 -16.51
CA LYS A 60 1.17 0.91 -15.67
C LYS A 60 0.58 2.10 -14.92
N ILE A 61 -0.63 2.49 -15.28
CA ILE A 61 -1.34 3.63 -14.68
C ILE A 61 -2.42 3.10 -13.74
N SER A 62 -2.49 3.68 -12.54
CA SER A 62 -3.53 3.40 -11.55
C SER A 62 -3.93 4.69 -10.84
N VAL A 63 -5.19 4.78 -10.42
CA VAL A 63 -5.69 5.92 -9.65
C VAL A 63 -5.06 5.90 -8.25
N ALA A 64 -4.57 7.06 -7.80
CA ALA A 64 -4.06 7.20 -6.43
C ALA A 64 -5.20 6.99 -5.43
N ALA A 65 -5.02 6.06 -4.49
CA ALA A 65 -5.97 5.77 -3.44
C ALA A 65 -5.33 5.94 -2.07
N LEU A 66 -6.09 6.52 -1.13
CA LEU A 66 -5.72 6.54 0.28
C LEU A 66 -5.95 5.14 0.86
N ALA A 67 -4.93 4.56 1.46
CA ALA A 67 -5.02 3.29 2.15
C ALA A 67 -4.29 3.38 3.51
N PRO A 68 -4.79 2.70 4.56
CA PRO A 68 -4.07 2.58 5.82
C PRO A 68 -2.74 1.86 5.57
N LEU A 69 -1.63 2.48 5.93
CA LEU A 69 -0.33 1.84 5.92
C LEU A 69 -0.13 1.14 7.28
N PRO A 70 0.13 -0.18 7.33
CA PRO A 70 0.51 -0.82 8.58
C PRO A 70 1.84 -0.24 9.06
N VAL A 71 1.80 0.55 10.13
CA VAL A 71 2.95 1.28 10.68
C VAL A 71 3.79 0.40 11.61
N SER A 72 3.31 -0.80 11.94
CA SER A 72 3.98 -1.73 12.84
C SER A 72 4.51 -2.93 12.08
N GLU A 73 5.80 -3.23 12.28
CA GLU A 73 6.38 -4.50 11.88
C GLU A 73 5.80 -5.66 12.71
N PRO A 74 5.66 -6.86 12.13
CA PRO A 74 5.24 -8.03 12.89
C PRO A 74 6.27 -8.34 13.99
N VAL A 75 5.80 -8.43 15.23
CA VAL A 75 6.64 -8.73 16.41
C VAL A 75 6.32 -10.09 16.99
N ASN A 76 7.33 -10.76 17.53
CA ASN A 76 7.16 -12.02 18.22
C ASN A 76 6.58 -11.80 19.63
N GLY A 77 5.53 -12.54 19.97
CA GLY A 77 4.97 -12.60 21.32
C GLY A 77 5.25 -13.94 22.01
N ARG A 78 5.09 -13.97 23.34
CA ARG A 78 5.09 -15.20 24.12
C ARG A 78 3.83 -15.31 24.95
N LEU A 79 3.30 -16.52 25.10
CA LEU A 79 2.26 -16.81 26.07
C LEU A 79 2.90 -16.93 27.45
N ALA A 80 2.33 -16.23 28.43
CA ALA A 80 2.72 -16.30 29.82
C ALA A 80 1.48 -16.58 30.67
N TYR A 81 1.70 -17.12 31.87
CA TYR A 81 0.63 -17.23 32.85
C TYR A 81 0.16 -15.83 33.26
N ASP A 82 -1.11 -15.72 33.60
CA ASP A 82 -1.62 -14.50 34.23
C ASP A 82 -1.14 -14.48 35.69
N ASP A 83 -0.19 -13.59 35.97
CA ASP A 83 0.38 -13.41 37.30
C ASP A 83 -0.68 -12.96 38.33
N ASN A 84 -1.82 -12.39 37.91
CA ASN A 84 -2.92 -12.05 38.81
C ASN A 84 -3.77 -13.26 39.20
N LEU A 85 -3.70 -14.34 38.42
CA LEU A 85 -4.47 -15.58 38.64
C LEU A 85 -3.57 -16.75 39.04
N THR A 86 -2.27 -16.50 39.25
CA THR A 86 -1.29 -17.52 39.61
C THR A 86 -0.70 -17.23 40.98
N ALA A 87 -0.84 -18.16 41.92
CA ALA A 87 -0.27 -18.04 43.27
C ALA A 87 0.76 -19.13 43.53
N ARG A 88 1.87 -18.76 44.17
CA ARG A 88 2.85 -19.71 44.71
C ARG A 88 2.53 -19.94 46.18
N ILE A 89 2.17 -21.17 46.52
CA ILE A 89 1.77 -21.54 47.88
C ILE A 89 2.98 -22.14 48.61
N SER A 90 3.23 -21.68 49.84
CA SER A 90 4.26 -22.21 50.73
C SER A 90 3.72 -22.35 52.15
N SER A 91 4.34 -23.22 52.94
CA SER A 91 4.03 -23.31 54.37
C SER A 91 4.52 -22.06 55.10
N PRO A 92 3.72 -21.45 56.01
CA PRO A 92 4.16 -20.33 56.84
C PRO A 92 5.12 -20.78 57.97
N ILE A 93 5.15 -22.07 58.30
CA ILE A 93 5.97 -22.64 59.37
C ILE A 93 6.83 -23.77 58.78
N ALA A 94 8.07 -23.88 59.25
CA ALA A 94 8.95 -24.97 58.87
C ALA A 94 8.43 -26.31 59.41
N GLY A 95 8.60 -27.38 58.63
CA GLY A 95 8.16 -28.71 58.99
C GLY A 95 8.54 -29.75 57.96
N ARG A 96 8.29 -31.02 58.28
CA ARG A 96 8.51 -32.16 57.40
C ARG A 96 7.23 -32.46 56.63
N VAL A 97 7.33 -32.61 55.31
CA VAL A 97 6.20 -33.06 54.48
C VAL A 97 5.90 -34.54 54.80
N THR A 98 4.68 -34.84 55.20
CA THR A 98 4.22 -36.21 55.52
C THR A 98 3.34 -36.80 54.42
N ALA A 99 2.66 -35.97 53.65
CA ALA A 99 1.91 -36.39 52.47
C ALA A 99 1.86 -35.27 51.41
N LEU A 100 1.80 -35.67 50.14
CA LEU A 100 1.48 -34.81 49.01
C LEU A 100 0.16 -35.29 48.42
N HIS A 101 -0.75 -34.35 48.19
CA HIS A 101 -2.11 -34.65 47.73
C HIS A 101 -2.40 -34.10 46.33
N GLY A 102 -1.53 -33.26 45.78
CA GLY A 102 -1.65 -32.76 44.41
C GLY A 102 -0.42 -33.10 43.57
N GLU A 103 -0.66 -33.44 42.31
CA GLU A 103 0.39 -33.67 41.32
C GLU A 103 0.52 -32.52 40.30
N LEU A 104 1.67 -32.45 39.63
CA LEU A 104 1.92 -31.47 38.58
C LEU A 104 0.97 -31.68 37.39
N GLY A 105 0.24 -30.64 37.03
CA GLY A 105 -0.74 -30.66 35.93
C GLY A 105 -2.14 -31.10 36.37
N GLU A 106 -2.33 -31.50 37.63
CA GLU A 106 -3.65 -31.84 38.16
C GLU A 106 -4.49 -30.55 38.40
N PRO A 107 -5.75 -30.52 37.95
CA PRO A 107 -6.63 -29.39 38.24
C PRO A 107 -7.08 -29.39 39.71
N VAL A 108 -6.82 -28.29 40.41
CA VAL A 108 -7.21 -28.10 41.82
C VAL A 108 -8.21 -26.98 41.98
N ARG A 109 -8.97 -27.00 43.09
CA ARG A 109 -9.93 -25.94 43.45
C ARG A 109 -9.43 -25.19 44.70
N ALA A 110 -9.89 -23.96 44.87
CA ALA A 110 -9.61 -23.21 46.10
C ALA A 110 -10.05 -24.01 47.34
N GLY A 111 -9.17 -24.08 48.34
CA GLY A 111 -9.38 -24.87 49.56
C GLY A 111 -9.02 -26.36 49.46
N ALA A 112 -8.57 -26.84 48.29
CA ALA A 112 -8.04 -28.20 48.19
C ALA A 112 -6.74 -28.34 49.02
N VAL A 113 -6.60 -29.48 49.71
CA VAL A 113 -5.37 -29.81 50.45
C VAL A 113 -4.31 -30.25 49.44
N LEU A 114 -3.16 -29.57 49.43
CA LEU A 114 -2.05 -29.88 48.50
C LEU A 114 -0.94 -30.72 49.16
N ALA A 115 -0.72 -30.52 50.46
CA ALA A 115 0.30 -31.24 51.23
C ALA A 115 -0.09 -31.28 52.71
N ALA A 116 0.36 -32.32 53.41
CA ALA A 116 0.34 -32.41 54.87
C ALA A 116 1.77 -32.20 55.39
N ILE A 117 1.92 -31.34 56.39
CA ILE A 117 3.20 -30.95 56.96
C ILE A 117 3.14 -31.12 58.48
N ASP A 118 4.10 -31.86 59.00
CA ASP A 118 4.35 -32.01 60.44
C ASP A 118 5.35 -30.93 60.87
N ALA A 119 4.92 -30.00 61.73
CA ALA A 119 5.67 -28.83 62.17
C ALA A 119 5.99 -28.92 63.69
N PRO A 120 7.18 -29.42 64.07
CA PRO A 120 7.55 -29.61 65.49
C PRO A 120 7.49 -28.32 66.31
N ASP A 121 7.94 -27.21 65.74
CA ASP A 121 8.00 -25.91 66.43
C ASP A 121 6.62 -25.40 66.84
N LEU A 122 5.58 -25.71 66.04
CA LEU A 122 4.20 -25.38 66.37
C LEU A 122 3.71 -26.16 67.61
N GLY A 123 4.12 -27.43 67.74
CA GLY A 123 3.78 -28.27 68.89
C GLY A 123 4.41 -27.75 70.18
N THR A 124 5.69 -27.35 70.13
CA THR A 124 6.37 -26.72 71.27
C THR A 124 5.68 -25.42 71.68
N ALA A 125 5.37 -24.54 70.71
CA ALA A 125 4.70 -23.27 70.98
C ALA A 125 3.29 -23.46 71.60
N GLN A 126 2.55 -24.49 71.18
CA GLN A 126 1.25 -24.81 71.77
C GLN A 126 1.38 -25.31 73.22
N ALA A 127 2.40 -26.12 73.51
CA ALA A 127 2.66 -26.60 74.87
C ALA A 127 3.05 -25.44 75.81
N ASP A 128 3.90 -24.52 75.34
CA ASP A 128 4.29 -23.33 76.10
C ASP A 128 3.09 -22.43 76.38
N TRP A 129 2.24 -22.20 75.38
CA TRP A 129 1.00 -21.44 75.55
C TRP A 129 0.03 -22.08 76.55
N ALA A 130 -0.11 -23.41 76.50
CA ALA A 130 -0.96 -24.14 77.43
C ALA A 130 -0.44 -24.02 78.88
N LYS A 131 0.88 -24.09 79.07
CA LYS A 131 1.52 -23.89 80.38
C LYS A 131 1.28 -22.47 80.91
N ALA A 132 1.55 -21.46 80.09
CA ALA A 132 1.37 -20.06 80.47
C ALA A 132 -0.08 -19.67 80.78
N ARG A 133 -1.05 -20.43 80.28
CA ARG A 133 -2.48 -20.24 80.57
C ARG A 133 -2.92 -20.96 81.86
N ALA A 134 -2.18 -21.98 82.29
CA ALA A 134 -2.48 -22.76 83.49
C ALA A 134 -1.82 -22.19 84.75
N ASP A 135 -0.67 -21.52 84.59
CA ASP A 135 -0.01 -20.71 85.63
C ASP A 135 -0.79 -19.40 85.89
#